data_AF-M1BGC0-F1
#
_entry.id   AF-M1BGC0-F1
#
_cell.length_a   1.000
_cell.length_b   1.000
_cell.length_c   1.000
_cell.angle_alpha   90.00
_cell.angle_beta   90.00
_cell.angle_gamma   90.00
#
_symmetry.space_group_name_H-M   'P 1'
#
loop_
_entity.id
_entity.type
_entity.pdbx_description
1 polymer ?
#
loop_
_entity_poly.entity_id
_entity_poly.type
_entity_poly.pdbx_seq_one_letter_code
_entity_poly.pdbx_strand_id
1 'polypeptide(L)'
;MRCKVPSLVDLCVQTAVDNVRYLGDVGETDTHLLERILPHCSLEQLTHVENSTEGRDLSQVTDRLWKRFYQIEFGDKSINQVVERMKKVKVTFKWKQLYEAKTEEMEETQQRSFERIKELYQNENASMCFTSVSLFFNLYSQTAKPTSSSLHKGSGLGSNFGNTKSPLMKKAKIEFVNSREVKNLAAMKNKSVQRNHR
;
A
#
# COMPACT_ATOMS: atom_id res chain seq x y z
N MET A 1 -41.73 27.66 -22.33
CA MET A 1 -41.23 28.21 -21.05
C MET A 1 -40.81 29.64 -21.31
N ARG A 2 -41.38 30.63 -20.61
CA ARG A 2 -40.94 32.03 -20.78
C ARG A 2 -39.61 32.17 -20.04
N CYS A 3 -38.49 32.21 -20.77
CA CYS A 3 -37.21 32.64 -20.19
C CYS A 3 -37.40 34.08 -19.72
N LYS A 4 -37.42 34.29 -18.40
CA LYS A 4 -37.29 35.63 -17.85
C LYS A 4 -35.92 36.14 -18.27
N VAL A 5 -35.87 37.36 -18.80
CA VAL A 5 -34.59 38.01 -19.10
C VAL A 5 -33.81 38.07 -17.79
N PRO A 6 -32.60 37.48 -17.72
CA PRO A 6 -31.81 37.50 -16.49
C PRO A 6 -31.54 38.94 -16.07
N SER A 7 -31.55 39.20 -14.77
CA SER A 7 -31.11 40.51 -14.29
C SER A 7 -29.60 40.67 -14.53
N LEU A 8 -29.11 41.91 -14.56
CA LEU A 8 -27.68 42.17 -14.67
C LEU A 8 -26.89 41.45 -13.56
N VAL A 9 -27.43 41.42 -12.35
CA VAL A 9 -26.83 40.73 -11.21
C VAL A 9 -26.71 39.23 -11.47
N ASP A 10 -27.76 38.61 -12.02
CA ASP A 10 -27.74 37.17 -12.32
C ASP A 10 -26.72 36.83 -13.41
N LEU A 11 -26.55 37.70 -14.41
CA LEU A 11 -25.51 37.55 -15.44
C LEU A 11 -24.09 37.66 -14.85
N CYS A 12 -23.87 38.59 -13.93
CA CYS A 12 -22.59 38.76 -13.24
C CYS A 12 -22.28 37.55 -12.35
N VAL A 13 -23.27 37.06 -11.59
CA VAL A 13 -23.12 35.85 -10.77
C VAL A 13 -22.82 34.65 -11.65
N GLN A 14 -23.52 34.45 -12.77
CA GLN A 14 -23.26 33.34 -13.68
C GLN A 14 -21.84 33.41 -14.26
N THR A 15 -21.43 34.59 -14.72
CA THR A 15 -20.06 34.81 -15.22
C THR A 15 -19.01 34.51 -14.14
N ALA A 16 -19.27 34.92 -12.89
CA ALA A 16 -18.39 34.63 -11.77
C ALA A 16 -18.32 33.12 -11.46
N VAL A 17 -19.47 32.42 -11.53
CA VAL A 17 -19.56 30.95 -11.38
C VAL A 17 -18.79 30.22 -12.48
N ASP A 18 -18.88 30.70 -13.73
CA ASP A 18 -18.15 30.11 -14.85
C ASP A 18 -16.62 30.32 -14.72
N ASN A 19 -16.20 31.38 -14.03
CA ASN A 19 -14.80 31.78 -13.86
C ASN A 19 -14.28 31.61 -12.43
N VAL A 20 -14.86 30.70 -11.64
CA VAL A 20 -14.50 30.48 -10.23
C VAL A 20 -13.01 30.17 -10.04
N ARG A 21 -12.36 29.56 -11.04
CA ARG A 21 -10.93 29.23 -11.02
C ARG A 21 -10.01 30.45 -10.85
N TYR A 22 -10.50 31.64 -11.20
CA TYR A 22 -9.75 32.89 -11.12
C TYR A 22 -10.16 33.73 -9.90
N LEU A 23 -11.08 33.24 -9.06
CA LEU A 23 -11.41 33.90 -7.81
C LEU A 23 -10.26 33.75 -6.82
N GLY A 24 -9.73 34.88 -6.38
CA GLY A 24 -8.72 34.98 -5.33
C GLY A 24 -9.29 35.74 -4.14
N ASP A 25 -8.74 36.92 -3.86
CA ASP A 25 -9.25 37.82 -2.84
C ASP A 25 -10.63 38.40 -3.24
N VAL A 26 -11.61 38.29 -2.33
CA VAL A 26 -12.98 38.76 -2.55
C VAL A 26 -13.30 40.05 -1.79
N GLY A 27 -12.35 40.59 -1.02
CA GLY A 27 -12.41 41.91 -0.40
C GLY A 27 -13.75 42.27 0.26
N GLU A 28 -14.31 43.42 -0.12
CA GLU A 28 -15.56 43.99 0.42
C GLU A 28 -16.84 43.50 -0.28
N THR A 29 -16.78 42.43 -1.09
CA THR A 29 -17.95 41.96 -1.83
C THR A 29 -19.13 41.62 -0.91
N ASP A 30 -20.35 41.92 -1.35
CA ASP A 30 -21.54 41.67 -0.55
C ASP A 30 -21.70 40.17 -0.22
N THR A 31 -22.05 39.89 1.04
CA THR A 31 -22.28 38.54 1.56
C THR A 31 -23.33 37.78 0.75
N HIS A 32 -24.37 38.48 0.27
CA HIS A 32 -25.43 37.87 -0.53
C HIS A 32 -24.96 37.40 -1.91
N LEU A 33 -23.94 38.04 -2.50
CA LEU A 33 -23.35 37.59 -3.77
C LEU A 33 -22.43 36.40 -3.52
N LEU A 34 -21.65 36.45 -2.45
CA LEU A 34 -20.80 35.34 -2.00
C LEU A 34 -21.61 34.07 -1.72
N GLU A 35 -22.77 34.19 -1.07
CA GLU A 35 -23.69 33.06 -0.83
C GLU A 35 -24.19 32.39 -2.11
N ARG A 36 -24.18 33.09 -3.25
CA ARG A 36 -24.59 32.53 -4.55
C ARG A 36 -23.42 31.95 -5.33
N ILE A 37 -22.24 32.56 -5.24
CA ILE A 37 -21.07 32.15 -6.05
C ILE A 37 -20.30 31.02 -5.35
N LEU A 38 -20.01 31.16 -4.05
CA LEU A 38 -19.16 30.23 -3.30
C LEU A 38 -19.67 28.77 -3.23
N PRO A 39 -20.98 28.48 -3.25
CA PRO A 39 -21.46 27.09 -3.30
C PRO A 39 -21.04 26.30 -4.55
N HIS A 40 -20.62 27.00 -5.61
CA HIS A 40 -20.14 26.40 -6.85
C HIS A 40 -18.62 26.18 -6.88
N CYS A 41 -17.90 26.67 -5.87
CA CYS A 41 -16.46 26.42 -5.75
C CYS A 41 -16.15 24.96 -5.43
N SER A 42 -15.03 24.47 -5.94
CA SER A 42 -14.40 23.26 -5.41
C SER A 42 -13.79 23.54 -4.04
N LEU A 43 -13.46 22.47 -3.31
CA LEU A 43 -12.79 22.57 -2.03
C LEU A 43 -11.49 23.39 -2.14
N GLU A 44 -10.62 23.04 -3.08
CA GLU A 44 -9.33 23.72 -3.28
C GLU A 44 -9.51 25.21 -3.58
N GLN A 45 -10.52 25.56 -4.38
CA GLN A 45 -10.84 26.95 -4.70
C GLN A 45 -11.35 27.70 -3.47
N LEU A 46 -12.20 27.07 -2.66
CA LEU A 46 -12.68 27.67 -1.42
C LEU A 46 -11.52 27.93 -0.43
N THR A 47 -10.62 26.95 -0.29
CA THR A 47 -9.40 27.09 0.51
C THR A 47 -8.52 28.22 0.00
N HIS A 48 -8.33 28.32 -1.32
CA HIS A 48 -7.54 29.37 -1.94
C HIS A 48 -8.14 30.75 -1.66
N VAL A 49 -9.44 30.93 -1.91
CA VAL A 49 -10.15 32.20 -1.64
C VAL A 49 -10.02 32.61 -0.18
N GLU A 50 -10.20 31.68 0.76
CA GLU A 50 -10.12 31.98 2.20
C GLU A 50 -8.70 32.27 2.67
N ASN A 51 -7.68 31.74 2.00
CA ASN A 51 -6.28 32.05 2.29
C ASN A 51 -5.79 33.32 1.60
N SER A 52 -6.36 33.68 0.46
CA SER A 52 -6.03 34.90 -0.30
C SER A 52 -6.78 36.14 0.19
N THR A 53 -7.92 35.98 0.88
CA THR A 53 -8.67 37.10 1.44
C THR A 53 -8.02 37.56 2.75
N GLU A 54 -7.30 38.67 2.72
CA GLU A 54 -6.71 39.27 3.91
C GLU A 54 -7.67 40.28 4.56
N GLY A 55 -7.90 40.18 5.87
CA GLY A 55 -8.61 41.22 6.64
C GLY A 55 -10.13 41.07 6.80
N ARG A 56 -10.75 40.00 6.27
CA ARG A 56 -12.19 39.72 6.45
C ARG A 56 -12.49 38.27 6.81
N ASP A 57 -13.27 38.06 7.87
CA ASP A 57 -13.80 36.75 8.23
C ASP A 57 -14.97 36.35 7.31
N LEU A 58 -14.71 35.44 6.37
CA LEU A 58 -15.74 34.84 5.50
C LEU A 58 -16.56 33.74 6.20
N SER A 59 -16.27 33.45 7.48
CA SER A 59 -16.82 32.33 8.24
C SER A 59 -18.35 32.26 8.21
N GLN A 60 -19.07 33.38 8.13
CA GLN A 60 -20.54 33.37 8.05
C GLN A 60 -21.09 32.58 6.86
N VAL A 61 -20.42 32.68 5.71
CA VAL A 61 -20.80 32.00 4.47
C VAL A 61 -20.05 30.68 4.34
N THR A 62 -18.76 30.67 4.67
CA THR A 62 -17.89 29.50 4.43
C THR A 62 -18.14 28.35 5.40
N ASP A 63 -18.52 28.58 6.67
CA ASP A 63 -18.70 27.47 7.64
C ASP A 63 -19.77 26.46 7.17
N ARG A 64 -20.83 26.95 6.52
CA ARG A 64 -21.89 26.10 5.95
C ARG A 64 -21.37 25.25 4.78
N LEU A 65 -20.47 25.82 3.98
CA LEU A 65 -19.83 25.14 2.86
C LEU A 65 -18.83 24.10 3.36
N TRP A 66 -17.98 24.46 4.31
CA TRP A 66 -17.03 23.54 4.96
C TRP A 66 -17.74 22.34 5.59
N LYS A 67 -18.86 22.56 6.26
CA LYS A 67 -19.69 21.45 6.78
C LYS A 67 -20.19 20.52 5.67
N ARG A 68 -20.58 21.07 4.51
CA ARG A 68 -21.02 20.29 3.35
C ARG A 68 -19.87 19.50 2.72
N PHE A 69 -18.69 20.10 2.58
CA PHE A 69 -17.51 19.39 2.08
C PHE A 69 -17.10 18.25 3.01
N TYR A 70 -17.09 18.51 4.32
CA TYR A 70 -16.84 17.48 5.33
C TYR A 70 -17.84 16.32 5.21
N GLN A 71 -19.11 16.61 4.93
CA GLN A 71 -20.15 15.60 4.71
C GLN A 71 -19.86 14.74 3.47
N ILE A 72 -19.44 15.37 2.37
CA ILE A 72 -19.18 14.69 1.11
C ILE A 72 -17.97 13.76 1.23
N GLU A 73 -16.91 14.20 1.91
CA GLU A 73 -15.67 13.43 2.00
C GLU A 73 -15.69 12.37 3.11
N PHE A 74 -16.17 12.73 4.31
CA PHE A 74 -16.12 11.85 5.48
C PHE A 74 -17.47 11.21 5.83
N GLY A 75 -18.56 11.61 5.14
CA GLY A 75 -19.91 11.10 5.36
C GLY A 75 -20.66 11.68 6.57
N ASP A 76 -21.93 11.33 6.70
CA ASP A 76 -22.80 11.84 7.77
C ASP A 76 -22.40 11.36 9.18
N LYS A 77 -21.83 10.15 9.26
CA LYS A 77 -21.48 9.52 10.54
C LYS A 77 -20.41 10.31 11.28
N SER A 78 -19.41 10.79 10.55
CA SER A 78 -18.30 11.57 11.09
C SER A 78 -18.78 12.95 11.56
N ILE A 79 -19.65 13.63 10.81
CA ILE A 79 -20.28 14.89 11.22
C ILE A 79 -21.02 14.71 12.54
N ASN A 80 -21.88 13.71 12.63
CA ASN A 80 -22.65 13.45 13.84
C ASN A 80 -21.70 13.21 15.03
N GLN A 81 -20.62 12.46 14.81
CA GLN A 81 -19.61 12.24 15.86
C GLN A 81 -18.94 13.55 16.31
N VAL A 82 -18.58 14.43 15.38
CA VAL A 82 -17.98 15.74 15.68
C VAL A 82 -18.96 16.63 16.44
N VAL A 83 -20.21 16.73 15.98
CA VAL A 83 -21.28 17.51 16.64
C VAL A 83 -21.54 16.98 18.06
N GLU A 84 -21.58 15.67 18.25
CA GLU A 84 -21.75 15.08 19.58
C GLU A 84 -20.55 15.36 20.50
N ARG A 85 -19.32 15.35 19.97
CA ARG A 85 -18.12 15.76 20.74
C ARG A 85 -18.18 17.25 21.13
N MET A 86 -18.58 18.12 20.21
CA MET A 86 -18.75 19.56 20.49
C MET A 86 -19.79 19.81 21.59
N LYS A 87 -20.94 19.13 21.54
CA LYS A 87 -21.99 19.25 22.58
C LYS A 87 -21.48 18.84 23.95
N LYS A 88 -20.69 17.76 24.03
CA LYS A 88 -20.11 17.27 25.29
C LYS A 88 -19.14 18.26 25.91
N VAL A 89 -18.26 18.84 25.09
CA VAL A 89 -17.22 19.78 25.53
C VAL A 89 -17.76 21.21 25.65
N LYS A 90 -18.95 21.49 25.09
CA LYS A 90 -19.59 22.82 25.00
C LYS A 90 -18.71 23.86 24.29
N VAL A 91 -18.02 23.43 23.23
CA VAL A 91 -17.19 24.32 22.40
C VAL A 91 -17.65 24.22 20.96
N THR A 92 -17.72 25.37 20.30
CA THR A 92 -17.97 25.50 18.86
C THR A 92 -16.64 25.77 18.17
N PHE A 93 -16.24 24.88 17.27
CA PHE A 93 -15.07 25.06 16.41
C PHE A 93 -15.51 25.39 14.99
N LYS A 94 -14.68 26.14 14.25
CA LYS A 94 -14.88 26.41 12.82
C LYS A 94 -14.78 25.10 12.03
N TRP A 95 -15.64 24.89 11.04
CA TRP A 95 -15.65 23.65 10.25
C TRP A 95 -14.38 23.49 9.42
N LYS A 96 -13.77 24.61 8.98
CA LYS A 96 -12.46 24.62 8.30
C LYS A 96 -11.37 23.93 9.13
N GLN A 97 -11.22 24.31 10.40
CA GLN A 97 -10.18 23.76 11.27
C GLN A 97 -10.36 22.25 11.53
N LEU A 98 -11.62 21.82 11.66
CA LEU A 98 -11.94 20.40 11.84
C LEU A 98 -11.65 19.59 10.59
N TYR A 99 -11.89 20.20 9.43
CA TYR A 99 -11.57 19.61 8.15
C TYR A 99 -10.05 19.43 8.01
N GLU A 100 -9.27 20.51 8.20
CA GLU A 100 -7.80 20.48 8.12
C GLU A 100 -7.19 19.43 9.07
N ALA A 101 -7.58 19.45 10.35
CA ALA A 101 -7.09 18.48 11.33
C ALA A 101 -7.46 17.03 10.98
N LYS A 102 -8.62 16.81 10.34
CA LYS A 102 -9.05 15.48 9.94
C LYS A 102 -8.28 14.99 8.71
N THR A 103 -8.04 15.87 7.76
CA THR A 103 -7.25 15.56 6.56
C THR A 103 -5.81 15.21 6.94
N GLU A 104 -5.19 15.98 7.83
CA GLU A 104 -3.85 15.69 8.36
C GLU A 104 -3.78 14.32 9.05
N GLU A 105 -4.76 13.99 9.90
CA GLU A 105 -4.85 12.66 10.55
C GLU A 105 -4.91 11.51 9.52
N MET A 106 -5.65 11.70 8.42
CA MET A 106 -5.72 10.71 7.35
C MET A 106 -4.40 10.58 6.60
N GLU A 107 -3.79 11.70 6.22
CA GLU A 107 -2.50 11.73 5.52
C GLU A 107 -1.40 11.07 6.36
N GLU A 108 -1.33 11.35 7.66
CA GLU A 108 -0.41 10.66 8.57
C GLU A 108 -0.66 9.14 8.60
N THR A 109 -1.93 8.73 8.69
CA THR A 109 -2.29 7.31 8.73
C THR A 109 -1.93 6.60 7.43
N GLN A 110 -2.18 7.26 6.29
CA GLN A 110 -1.77 6.78 4.98
C GLN A 110 -0.25 6.69 4.88
N GLN A 111 0.47 7.74 5.28
CA GLN A 111 1.93 7.78 5.24
C GLN A 111 2.55 6.68 6.09
N ARG A 112 2.07 6.45 7.32
CA ARG A 112 2.51 5.34 8.17
C ARG A 112 2.26 3.98 7.51
N SER A 113 1.14 3.83 6.80
CA SER A 113 0.84 2.60 6.06
C SER A 113 1.79 2.40 4.87
N PHE A 114 2.10 3.47 4.13
CA PHE A 114 3.06 3.43 3.03
C PHE A 114 4.48 3.12 3.52
N GLU A 115 4.91 3.73 4.63
CA GLU A 115 6.19 3.46 5.26
C GLU A 115 6.31 2.00 5.69
N ARG A 116 5.28 1.47 6.36
CA ARG A 116 5.22 0.05 6.72
C ARG A 116 5.38 -0.87 5.50
N ILE A 117 4.68 -0.58 4.41
CA ILE A 117 4.77 -1.38 3.18
C ILE A 117 6.19 -1.27 2.59
N LYS A 118 6.74 -0.06 2.53
CA LYS A 118 8.11 0.19 2.03
C LYS A 118 9.15 -0.59 2.82
N GLU A 119 9.05 -0.60 4.15
CA GLU A 119 9.93 -1.38 5.02
C GLU A 119 9.84 -2.88 4.74
N LEU A 120 8.62 -3.42 4.57
CA LEU A 120 8.43 -4.84 4.23
C LEU A 120 9.09 -5.20 2.90
N TYR A 121 8.97 -4.36 1.87
CA TYR A 121 9.64 -4.57 0.59
C TYR A 121 11.16 -4.50 0.70
N GLN A 122 11.69 -3.56 1.49
CA GLN A 122 13.13 -3.46 1.71
C GLN A 122 13.68 -4.68 2.46
N ASN A 123 12.95 -5.15 3.48
CA ASN A 123 13.33 -6.33 4.24
C ASN A 123 13.29 -7.60 3.38
N GLU A 124 12.26 -7.76 2.53
CA GLU A 124 12.18 -8.88 1.60
C GLU A 124 13.27 -8.82 0.53
N ASN A 125 13.56 -7.64 -0.03
CA ASN A 125 14.67 -7.49 -0.97
C ASN A 125 16.03 -7.81 -0.31
N ALA A 126 16.23 -7.41 0.94
CA ALA A 126 17.43 -7.75 1.69
C ALA A 126 17.53 -9.26 1.98
N SER A 127 16.42 -9.92 2.31
CA SER A 127 16.37 -11.37 2.52
C SER A 127 16.62 -12.15 1.22
N MET A 128 16.09 -11.67 0.09
CA MET A 128 16.37 -12.21 -1.23
C MET A 128 17.84 -12.04 -1.60
N CYS A 129 18.40 -10.83 -1.46
CA CYS A 129 19.82 -10.57 -1.68
C CYS A 129 20.70 -11.46 -0.79
N PHE A 130 20.36 -11.61 0.50
CA PHE A 130 21.06 -12.49 1.42
C PHE A 130 21.00 -13.95 0.96
N THR A 131 19.83 -14.42 0.53
CA THR A 131 19.64 -15.79 0.02
C THR A 131 20.46 -16.01 -1.26
N SER A 132 20.45 -15.06 -2.19
CA SER A 132 21.26 -15.11 -3.41
C SER A 132 22.76 -15.13 -3.11
N VAL A 133 23.25 -14.28 -2.20
CA VAL A 133 24.66 -14.26 -1.79
C VAL A 133 25.05 -15.55 -1.08
N SER A 134 24.20 -16.08 -0.19
CA SER A 134 24.43 -17.35 0.50
C SER A 134 24.45 -18.54 -0.46
N LEU A 135 23.54 -18.59 -1.43
CA LEU A 135 23.54 -19.61 -2.48
C LEU A 135 24.82 -19.52 -3.34
N PHE A 136 25.24 -18.31 -3.72
CA PHE A 136 26.45 -18.09 -4.50
C PHE A 136 27.72 -18.50 -3.73
N PHE A 137 27.81 -18.11 -2.45
CA PHE A 137 28.91 -18.49 -1.56
C PHE A 137 28.97 -20.00 -1.35
N ASN A 138 27.83 -20.64 -1.05
CA ASN A 138 27.77 -22.10 -0.88
C ASN A 138 28.10 -22.88 -2.16
N LEU A 139 27.80 -22.32 -3.34
CA LEU A 139 28.20 -22.90 -4.62
C LEU A 139 29.71 -22.79 -4.83
N TYR A 140 30.29 -21.63 -4.53
CA TYR A 140 31.72 -21.37 -4.67
C TYR A 140 32.56 -22.19 -3.68
N SER A 141 32.12 -22.31 -2.42
CA SER A 141 32.77 -23.13 -1.39
C SER A 141 32.68 -24.64 -1.68
N GLN A 142 31.66 -25.11 -2.39
CA GLN A 142 31.62 -26.51 -2.85
C GLN A 142 32.62 -26.78 -3.99
N THR A 143 32.94 -25.78 -4.81
CA THR A 143 33.98 -25.88 -5.85
C THR A 143 35.39 -25.62 -5.32
N ALA A 144 35.53 -24.95 -4.18
CA ALA A 144 36.79 -24.61 -3.53
C ALA A 144 37.04 -25.46 -2.28
N LYS A 145 37.17 -26.79 -2.45
CA LYS A 145 37.92 -27.59 -1.46
C LYS A 145 39.41 -27.49 -1.79
N PRO A 146 40.28 -27.05 -0.87
CA PRO A 146 41.72 -27.18 -1.06
C PRO A 146 42.08 -28.66 -0.98
N THR A 147 42.70 -29.17 -2.04
CA THR A 147 43.26 -30.50 -2.12
C THR A 147 44.48 -30.58 -1.19
N SER A 148 44.28 -30.90 0.09
CA SER A 148 45.39 -31.26 0.98
C SER A 148 45.04 -32.45 1.89
N SER A 149 45.60 -33.59 1.51
CA SER A 149 46.05 -34.74 2.32
C SER A 149 45.11 -35.33 3.38
N SER A 150 44.68 -36.58 3.18
CA SER A 150 44.88 -37.68 4.14
C SER A 150 44.40 -39.01 3.53
N LEU A 151 45.35 -39.93 3.32
CA LEU A 151 45.10 -41.35 3.06
C LEU A 151 44.40 -41.98 4.26
N HIS A 152 43.15 -42.44 4.13
CA HIS A 152 42.64 -43.55 4.92
C HIS A 152 41.74 -44.45 4.05
N LYS A 153 42.24 -45.68 3.84
CA LYS A 153 41.52 -46.80 3.25
C LYS A 153 40.22 -47.05 4.03
N GLY A 154 39.11 -47.12 3.32
CA GLY A 154 37.83 -47.63 3.82
C GLY A 154 37.02 -48.17 2.65
N SER A 155 37.10 -49.48 2.46
CA SER A 155 36.40 -50.23 1.40
C SER A 155 34.89 -50.03 1.51
N GLY A 156 34.23 -49.67 0.39
CA GLY A 156 32.78 -49.50 0.31
C GLY A 156 32.31 -49.53 -1.14
N LEU A 157 31.89 -50.71 -1.57
CA LEU A 157 31.23 -51.10 -2.82
C LEU A 157 30.77 -49.94 -3.74
N GLY A 158 31.48 -49.74 -4.86
CA GLY A 158 31.07 -48.82 -5.91
C GLY A 158 29.86 -49.35 -6.68
N SER A 159 28.71 -48.67 -6.58
CA SER A 159 27.62 -48.85 -7.52
C SER A 159 27.90 -48.03 -8.78
N ASN A 160 28.08 -48.72 -9.91
CA ASN A 160 28.26 -48.14 -11.24
C ASN A 160 27.03 -47.32 -11.69
N PHE A 161 26.89 -46.08 -11.23
CA PHE A 161 26.00 -45.10 -11.87
C PHE A 161 26.76 -44.41 -13.01
N GLY A 162 26.80 -45.10 -14.16
CA GLY A 162 27.35 -44.56 -15.40
C GLY A 162 26.66 -43.25 -15.84
N ASN A 163 27.49 -42.32 -16.33
CA ASN A 163 27.19 -41.06 -17.02
C ASN A 163 25.70 -40.72 -17.21
N THR A 164 25.12 -40.00 -16.24
CA THR A 164 23.89 -39.23 -16.47
C THR A 164 24.24 -37.74 -16.54
N LYS A 165 23.81 -37.10 -17.63
CA LYS A 165 24.26 -35.77 -18.06
C LYS A 165 23.70 -34.59 -17.23
N SER A 166 22.89 -34.81 -16.18
CA SER A 166 22.39 -33.70 -15.33
C SER A 166 22.33 -34.04 -13.83
N PRO A 167 22.64 -33.09 -12.92
CA PRO A 167 22.62 -33.29 -11.46
C PRO A 167 21.26 -33.72 -10.91
N LEU A 168 20.17 -33.19 -11.47
CA LEU A 168 18.79 -33.55 -11.10
C LEU A 168 18.53 -35.05 -11.33
N MET A 169 18.94 -35.57 -12.49
CA MET A 169 18.76 -36.97 -12.86
C MET A 169 19.59 -37.91 -11.97
N LYS A 170 20.79 -37.47 -11.55
CA LYS A 170 21.62 -38.21 -10.58
C LYS A 170 20.92 -38.32 -9.22
N LYS A 171 20.40 -37.20 -8.70
CA LYS A 171 19.72 -37.16 -7.41
C LYS A 171 18.47 -38.04 -7.41
N ALA A 172 17.64 -37.93 -8.44
CA ALA A 172 16.44 -38.75 -8.59
C ALA A 172 16.75 -40.26 -8.63
N LYS A 173 17.82 -40.67 -9.33
CA LYS A 173 18.25 -42.09 -9.35
C LYS A 173 18.73 -42.57 -7.99
N ILE A 174 19.50 -41.76 -7.27
CA ILE A 174 20.00 -42.11 -5.93
C ILE A 174 18.84 -42.23 -4.95
N GLU A 175 17.89 -41.28 -4.96
CA GLU A 175 16.70 -41.32 -4.10
C GLU A 175 15.80 -42.50 -4.42
N PHE A 176 15.60 -42.81 -5.71
CA PHE A 176 14.84 -43.98 -6.14
C PHE A 176 15.45 -45.28 -5.61
N VAL A 177 16.78 -45.46 -5.73
CA VAL A 177 17.49 -46.65 -5.25
C VAL A 177 17.47 -46.74 -3.72
N ASN A 178 17.52 -45.59 -3.05
CA ASN A 178 17.46 -45.52 -1.59
C ASN A 178 16.03 -45.57 -1.02
N SER A 179 15.01 -45.56 -1.88
CA SER A 179 13.61 -45.60 -1.48
C SER A 179 13.28 -46.90 -0.73
N ARG A 180 12.24 -46.81 0.12
CA ARG A 180 11.80 -47.92 0.96
C ARG A 180 11.26 -49.09 0.12
N GLU A 181 10.62 -48.79 -0.99
CA GLU A 181 10.07 -49.77 -1.93
C GLU A 181 11.16 -50.62 -2.59
N VAL A 182 12.21 -49.98 -3.12
CA VAL A 182 13.33 -50.69 -3.76
C VAL A 182 14.11 -51.53 -2.75
N LYS A 183 14.30 -51.02 -1.53
CA LYS A 183 14.92 -51.78 -0.43
C LYS A 183 14.09 -52.99 -0.01
N ASN A 184 12.77 -52.85 0.05
CA ASN A 184 11.86 -53.94 0.37
C ASN A 184 11.86 -55.02 -0.71
N LEU A 185 11.88 -54.64 -1.99
CA LEU A 185 12.00 -55.58 -3.12
C LEU A 185 13.33 -56.34 -3.09
N ALA A 186 14.45 -55.65 -2.82
CA ALA A 186 15.75 -56.31 -2.67
C ALA A 186 15.78 -57.29 -1.49
N ALA A 187 15.19 -56.91 -0.35
CA ALA A 187 15.08 -57.76 0.83
C ALA A 187 14.21 -59.02 0.56
N MET A 188 13.12 -58.87 -0.19
CA MET A 188 12.27 -59.99 -0.62
C MET A 188 13.01 -60.95 -1.54
N LYS A 189 13.78 -60.43 -2.50
CA LYS A 189 14.61 -61.22 -3.42
C LYS A 189 15.72 -61.99 -2.71
N ASN A 190 16.36 -61.39 -1.70
CA ASN A 190 17.39 -62.09 -0.93
C ASN A 190 16.80 -63.23 -0.07
N LYS A 191 15.59 -63.04 0.48
CA LYS A 191 14.88 -64.10 1.22
C LYS A 191 14.45 -65.26 0.32
N SER A 192 14.09 -65.00 -0.94
CA SER A 192 13.78 -66.08 -1.89
C SER A 192 15.03 -66.86 -2.31
N VAL A 193 16.17 -66.18 -2.49
CA VAL A 193 17.46 -66.83 -2.81
C VAL A 193 17.96 -67.71 -1.65
N GLN A 194 17.81 -67.29 -0.40
CA GLN A 194 18.19 -68.10 0.77
C GLN A 194 17.30 -69.33 0.98
N ARG A 195 16.04 -69.32 0.52
CA ARG A 195 15.17 -70.51 0.57
C ARG A 195 15.54 -71.58 -0.46
N ASN A 196 16.21 -71.21 -1.54
CA ASN A 196 16.62 -72.14 -2.61
C ASN A 196 18.00 -72.77 -2.39
N HIS A 197 18.70 -72.44 -1.29
CA HIS A 197 20.02 -72.98 -0.93
C HIS A 197 19.98 -73.80 0.37
N ARG A 198 18.83 -74.39 0.71
CA ARG A 198 18.67 -75.28 1.86
C ARG A 198 18.09 -76.61 1.43
#